data_AF-A0A9E0XJ75-F1
#
_entry.id   AF-A0A9E0XJ75-F1
#
_cell.length_a   1.000
_cell.length_b   1.000
_cell.length_c   1.000
_cell.angle_alpha   90.00
_cell.angle_beta   90.00
_cell.angle_gamma   90.00
#
_symmetry.space_group_name_H-M   'P 1'
#
loop_
_entity.id
_entity.type
_entity.pdbx_description
1 polymer ?
#
loop_
_entity_poly.entity_id
_entity_poly.type
_entity_poly.pdbx_seq_one_letter_code
_entity_poly.pdbx_strand_id
1 'polypeptide(L)'
;MLPDGDELEEARAALAPTLEATASILPWVATPKKPRFPPESAKRWQAVCDRLAVFWFGRHENGLAGLRPAVFELYGAALELGDADCLRLSEALASATDRLEIAEGVSSPRLAAALSATFESLALPDSLEHEAFPDRVRHFAGRLERCADPQGAAQVRSPVLDRLFVGEAGDGLERLHEALAVLPADVYGMRLAAEDIARLAEPLDLDDIGIVATHLARLLTPKPGEHVDLDGNETRRAAVLALVAELEKSVAVVAEG
;
A
#
# COMPACT_ATOMS: atom_id res chain seq x y z
N MET A 1 -9.80 23.56 -33.34
CA MET A 1 -11.20 23.54 -33.81
C MET A 1 -11.89 22.56 -32.87
N LEU A 2 -12.68 23.07 -31.92
CA LEU A 2 -13.46 22.23 -31.01
C LEU A 2 -14.68 21.72 -31.80
N PRO A 3 -15.10 20.46 -31.65
CA PRO A 3 -16.29 19.95 -32.33
C PRO A 3 -17.51 20.79 -31.95
N ASP A 4 -18.33 21.12 -32.94
CA ASP A 4 -19.52 21.94 -32.74
C ASP A 4 -20.55 21.19 -31.87
N GLY A 5 -21.38 21.93 -31.15
CA GLY A 5 -22.37 21.35 -30.21
C GLY A 5 -23.31 20.33 -30.87
N ASP A 6 -23.59 20.51 -32.16
CA ASP A 6 -24.43 19.60 -32.95
C ASP A 6 -23.71 18.27 -33.25
N GLU A 7 -22.40 18.28 -33.47
CA GLU A 7 -21.60 17.06 -33.70
C GLU A 7 -21.52 16.18 -32.44
N LEU A 8 -21.47 16.82 -31.26
CA LEU A 8 -21.49 16.12 -29.97
C LEU A 8 -22.86 15.51 -29.66
N GLU A 9 -23.95 16.18 -30.01
CA GLU A 9 -25.31 15.64 -29.86
C GLU A 9 -25.59 14.50 -30.85
N GLU A 10 -25.09 14.60 -32.08
CA GLU A 10 -25.20 13.52 -33.07
C GLU A 10 -24.39 12.29 -32.63
N ALA A 11 -23.18 12.48 -32.10
CA ALA A 11 -22.37 11.40 -31.53
C ALA A 11 -23.04 10.75 -30.29
N ARG A 12 -23.69 11.55 -29.43
CA ARG A 12 -24.47 11.03 -28.29
C ARG A 12 -25.68 10.21 -28.75
N ALA A 13 -26.41 10.71 -29.75
CA ALA A 13 -27.55 10.01 -30.32
C ALA A 13 -27.14 8.69 -30.99
N ALA A 14 -26.00 8.67 -31.69
CA ALA A 14 -25.45 7.46 -32.30
C ALA A 14 -25.00 6.41 -31.27
N LEU A 15 -24.49 6.85 -30.11
CA LEU A 15 -24.02 5.97 -29.03
C LEU A 15 -25.12 5.54 -28.05
N ALA A 16 -26.23 6.27 -27.97
CA ALA A 16 -27.36 5.99 -27.08
C ALA A 16 -27.84 4.51 -27.10
N PRO A 17 -28.08 3.86 -28.25
CA PRO A 17 -28.53 2.47 -28.27
C PRO A 17 -27.48 1.49 -27.72
N THR A 18 -26.18 1.76 -27.93
CA THR A 18 -25.09 0.93 -27.41
C THR A 18 -24.94 1.11 -25.90
N LEU A 19 -25.11 2.34 -25.40
CA LEU A 19 -25.10 2.66 -23.97
C LEU A 19 -26.31 2.04 -23.25
N GLU A 20 -27.49 2.07 -23.88
CA GLU A 20 -28.70 1.45 -23.34
C GLU A 20 -28.58 -0.09 -23.32
N ALA A 21 -28.01 -0.68 -24.37
CA ALA A 21 -27.73 -2.11 -24.42
C ALA A 21 -26.68 -2.53 -23.38
N THR A 22 -25.60 -1.77 -23.20
CA THR A 22 -24.60 -2.04 -22.15
C THR A 22 -25.20 -1.85 -20.76
N ALA A 23 -25.98 -0.80 -20.52
CA ALA A 23 -26.71 -0.60 -19.27
C ALA A 23 -27.66 -1.76 -18.95
N SER A 24 -28.31 -2.32 -19.97
CA SER A 24 -29.22 -3.47 -19.82
C SER A 24 -28.51 -4.78 -19.49
N ILE A 25 -27.23 -4.90 -19.86
CA ILE A 25 -26.39 -6.10 -19.62
C ILE A 25 -25.65 -6.01 -18.28
N LEU A 26 -25.34 -4.80 -17.80
CA LEU A 26 -24.62 -4.58 -16.53
C LEU A 26 -25.19 -5.36 -15.32
N PRO A 27 -26.53 -5.44 -15.11
CA PRO A 27 -27.10 -6.22 -14.01
C PRO A 27 -26.87 -7.74 -14.11
N TRP A 28 -26.64 -8.25 -15.31
CA TRP A 28 -26.41 -9.69 -15.57
C TRP A 28 -24.93 -10.06 -15.50
N VAL A 29 -24.05 -9.09 -15.73
CA VAL A 29 -22.59 -9.23 -15.59
C VAL A 29 -22.15 -8.99 -14.14
N ALA A 30 -22.79 -8.05 -13.45
CA ALA A 30 -22.59 -7.83 -12.04
C ALA A 30 -23.22 -9.00 -11.27
N THR A 31 -22.42 -10.01 -10.93
CA THR A 31 -22.85 -10.99 -9.95
C THR A 31 -22.76 -10.30 -8.59
N PRO A 32 -23.87 -9.93 -7.92
CA PRO A 32 -23.79 -9.23 -6.66
C PRO A 32 -23.12 -10.15 -5.64
N LYS A 33 -21.85 -9.87 -5.32
CA LYS A 33 -21.11 -10.59 -4.29
C LYS A 33 -21.87 -10.40 -2.98
N LYS A 34 -22.23 -11.51 -2.34
CA LYS A 34 -22.88 -11.44 -1.02
C LYS A 34 -21.97 -10.64 -0.11
N PRO A 35 -22.43 -9.52 0.49
CA PRO A 35 -21.59 -8.69 1.34
C PRO A 35 -21.07 -9.53 2.51
N ARG A 36 -19.79 -9.35 2.83
CA ARG A 36 -19.12 -10.06 3.92
C ARG A 36 -19.71 -9.63 5.26
N PHE A 37 -20.06 -8.36 5.39
CA PHE A 37 -20.57 -7.77 6.62
C PHE A 37 -22.01 -7.26 6.50
N PRO A 38 -22.76 -7.17 7.61
CA PRO A 38 -24.06 -6.51 7.60
C PRO A 38 -23.94 -5.05 7.12
N PRO A 39 -24.87 -4.56 6.28
CA PRO A 39 -24.76 -3.25 5.63
C PRO A 39 -24.79 -2.10 6.64
N GLU A 40 -25.47 -2.25 7.78
CA GLU A 40 -25.48 -1.23 8.84
C GLU A 40 -24.12 -1.13 9.54
N SER A 41 -23.49 -2.27 9.84
CA SER A 41 -22.15 -2.32 10.43
C SER A 41 -21.08 -1.77 9.48
N ALA A 42 -21.16 -2.10 8.18
CA ALA A 42 -20.25 -1.58 7.17
C ALA A 42 -20.37 -0.06 6.99
N LYS A 43 -21.60 0.47 6.96
CA LYS A 43 -21.85 1.92 6.92
C LYS A 43 -21.31 2.63 8.15
N ARG A 44 -21.51 2.04 9.34
CA ARG A 44 -20.99 2.59 10.59
C ARG A 44 -19.47 2.62 10.59
N TRP A 45 -18.83 1.51 10.21
CA TRP A 45 -17.39 1.44 10.05
C TRP A 45 -16.86 2.55 9.14
N GLN A 46 -17.42 2.67 7.93
CA GLN A 46 -17.02 3.71 6.97
C GLN A 46 -17.18 5.11 7.55
N ALA A 47 -18.30 5.41 8.19
CA ALA A 47 -18.54 6.72 8.80
C ALA A 47 -17.54 7.06 9.92
N VAL A 48 -17.02 6.06 10.64
CA VAL A 48 -15.94 6.27 11.61
C VAL A 48 -14.60 6.48 10.91
N CYS A 49 -14.29 5.69 9.89
CA CYS A 49 -13.07 5.84 9.10
C CYS A 49 -12.96 7.24 8.45
N ASP A 50 -14.05 7.74 7.88
CA ASP A 50 -14.11 9.07 7.28
C ASP A 50 -13.86 10.17 8.33
N ARG A 51 -14.46 10.03 9.52
CA ARG A 51 -14.22 10.97 10.64
C ARG A 51 -12.78 10.93 11.13
N LEU A 52 -12.17 9.76 11.23
CA LEU A 52 -10.76 9.61 11.58
C LEU A 52 -9.86 10.33 10.57
N ALA A 53 -10.12 10.17 9.28
CA ALA A 53 -9.40 10.88 8.24
C ALA A 53 -9.57 12.40 8.37
N VAL A 54 -10.79 12.89 8.59
CA VAL A 54 -11.05 14.34 8.82
C VAL A 54 -10.25 14.87 10.02
N PHE A 55 -10.30 14.20 11.18
CA PHE A 55 -9.53 14.63 12.35
C PHE A 55 -8.03 14.58 12.11
N TRP A 56 -7.53 13.53 11.47
CA TRP A 56 -6.11 13.37 11.21
C TRP A 56 -5.58 14.41 10.22
N PHE A 57 -6.25 14.62 9.10
CA PHE A 57 -5.78 15.56 8.07
C PHE A 57 -6.05 17.02 8.47
N GLY A 58 -7.06 17.29 9.30
CA GLY A 58 -7.34 18.60 9.89
C GLY A 58 -6.55 18.91 11.18
N ARG A 59 -5.62 18.05 11.60
CA ARG A 59 -4.91 18.14 12.89
C ARG A 59 -4.11 19.43 13.11
N HIS A 60 -3.62 20.04 12.03
CA HIS A 60 -2.81 21.27 12.11
C HIS A 60 -3.65 22.49 12.46
N GLU A 61 -4.95 22.46 12.17
CA GLU A 61 -5.88 23.56 12.43
C GLU A 61 -6.69 23.32 13.71
N ASN A 62 -7.10 22.07 13.96
CA ASN A 62 -8.05 21.71 15.03
C ASN A 62 -7.43 20.94 16.20
N GLY A 63 -6.13 20.64 16.13
CA GLY A 63 -5.43 19.79 17.10
C GLY A 63 -5.83 18.30 16.99
N LEU A 64 -5.44 17.51 18.00
CA LEU A 64 -5.61 16.05 18.03
C LEU A 64 -6.75 15.57 18.94
N ALA A 65 -7.46 16.46 19.63
CA ALA A 65 -8.43 16.10 20.67
C ALA A 65 -9.58 15.20 20.17
N GLY A 66 -9.98 15.34 18.89
CA GLY A 66 -11.03 14.52 18.29
C GLY A 66 -10.57 13.11 17.85
N LEU A 67 -9.25 12.88 17.77
CA LEU A 67 -8.70 11.63 17.21
C LEU A 67 -8.93 10.44 18.14
N ARG A 68 -8.59 10.58 19.43
CA ARG A 68 -8.73 9.49 20.42
C ARG A 68 -10.18 9.00 20.57
N PRO A 69 -11.20 9.86 20.74
CA PRO A 69 -12.60 9.41 20.77
C PRO A 69 -13.02 8.66 19.50
N ALA A 70 -12.59 9.12 18.32
CA ALA A 70 -12.91 8.47 17.05
C ALA A 70 -12.25 7.08 16.92
N VAL A 71 -11.04 6.88 17.49
CA VAL A 71 -10.40 5.56 17.53
C VAL A 71 -11.16 4.59 18.44
N PHE A 72 -11.65 5.04 19.59
CA PHE A 72 -12.52 4.21 20.44
C PHE A 72 -13.86 3.90 19.78
N GLU A 73 -14.41 4.84 19.01
CA GLU A 73 -15.60 4.58 18.20
C GLU A 73 -15.33 3.51 17.12
N LEU A 74 -14.14 3.52 16.52
CA LEU A 74 -13.72 2.50 15.55
C LEU A 74 -13.60 1.13 16.22
N TYR A 75 -13.02 1.08 17.42
CA TYR A 75 -12.95 -0.15 18.21
C TYR A 75 -14.35 -0.71 18.51
N GLY A 76 -15.32 0.15 18.83
CA GLY A 76 -16.73 -0.23 18.97
C GLY A 76 -17.32 -0.80 17.68
N ALA A 77 -17.04 -0.19 16.53
CA ALA A 77 -17.47 -0.71 15.23
C ALA A 77 -16.79 -2.06 14.90
N ALA A 78 -15.52 -2.25 15.25
CA ALA A 78 -14.80 -3.51 15.07
C ALA A 78 -15.42 -4.66 15.89
N LEU A 79 -15.84 -4.38 17.13
CA LEU A 79 -16.55 -5.35 17.97
C LEU A 79 -17.87 -5.81 17.35
N GLU A 80 -18.61 -4.89 16.73
CA GLU A 80 -19.87 -5.19 16.04
C GLU A 80 -19.66 -6.02 14.76
N LEU A 81 -18.53 -5.83 14.07
CA LEU A 81 -18.16 -6.63 12.91
C LEU A 81 -17.73 -8.05 13.32
N GLY A 82 -17.19 -8.23 14.53
CA GLY A 82 -16.69 -9.52 15.02
C GLY A 82 -15.47 -10.06 14.24
N ASP A 83 -14.73 -9.18 13.57
CA ASP A 83 -13.59 -9.53 12.73
C ASP A 83 -12.26 -9.29 13.47
N ALA A 84 -11.42 -10.34 13.52
CA ALA A 84 -10.17 -10.30 14.28
C ALA A 84 -9.16 -9.29 13.72
N ASP A 85 -9.10 -9.11 12.40
CA ASP A 85 -8.17 -8.16 11.78
C ASP A 85 -8.62 -6.72 12.06
N CYS A 86 -9.92 -6.43 11.97
CA CYS A 86 -10.49 -5.13 12.34
C CYS A 86 -10.27 -4.78 13.82
N LEU A 87 -10.39 -5.77 14.71
CA LEU A 87 -10.13 -5.59 16.15
C LEU A 87 -8.66 -5.27 16.41
N ARG A 88 -7.76 -6.07 15.83
CA ARG A 88 -6.30 -5.85 15.96
C ARG A 88 -5.89 -4.47 15.44
N LEU A 89 -6.40 -4.05 14.28
CA LEU A 89 -6.11 -2.72 13.74
C LEU A 89 -6.59 -1.60 14.67
N SER A 90 -7.80 -1.75 15.23
CA SER A 90 -8.36 -0.74 16.13
C SER A 90 -7.54 -0.64 17.44
N GLU A 91 -7.03 -1.76 17.94
CA GLU A 91 -6.11 -1.80 19.09
C GLU A 91 -4.75 -1.16 18.78
N ALA A 92 -4.17 -1.49 17.62
CA ALA A 92 -2.92 -0.89 17.15
C ALA A 92 -3.06 0.64 16.97
N LEU A 93 -4.19 1.11 16.45
CA LEU A 93 -4.51 2.54 16.36
C LEU A 93 -4.63 3.18 17.74
N ALA A 94 -5.28 2.54 18.70
CA ALA A 94 -5.41 3.06 20.06
C ALA A 94 -4.02 3.28 20.68
N SER A 95 -3.14 2.27 20.62
CA SER A 95 -1.76 2.35 21.11
C SER A 95 -0.92 3.41 20.37
N ALA A 96 -1.08 3.51 19.05
CA ALA A 96 -0.43 4.53 18.24
C ALA A 96 -0.90 5.95 18.60
N THR A 97 -2.18 6.14 18.93
CA THR A 97 -2.70 7.44 19.38
C THR A 97 -2.31 7.78 20.81
N ASP A 98 -2.22 6.80 21.72
CA ASP A 98 -1.68 7.00 23.08
C ASP A 98 -0.26 7.60 23.02
N ARG A 99 0.55 7.12 22.07
CA ARG A 99 1.91 7.63 21.84
C ARG A 99 1.98 9.06 21.38
N LEU A 100 1.03 9.49 20.55
CA LEU A 100 0.94 10.88 20.11
C LEU A 100 0.61 11.84 21.25
N GLU A 101 -0.09 11.36 22.28
CA GLU A 101 -0.44 12.17 23.45
C GLU A 101 0.72 12.26 24.47
N ILE A 102 1.55 11.21 24.57
CA ILE A 102 2.67 11.15 25.51
C ILE A 102 3.90 11.90 24.98
N ALA A 103 4.18 11.82 23.68
CA ALA A 103 5.20 12.65 23.06
C ALA A 103 4.67 14.09 22.94
N GLU A 104 5.51 15.11 23.11
CA GLU A 104 5.14 16.52 22.81
C GLU A 104 4.87 16.69 21.29
N GLY A 105 3.72 16.20 20.82
CA GLY A 105 3.27 16.24 19.44
C GLY A 105 3.82 15.14 18.52
N VAL A 106 3.56 15.31 17.22
CA VAL A 106 3.94 14.45 16.09
C VAL A 106 5.47 14.48 15.87
N SER A 107 6.25 14.12 16.89
CA SER A 107 7.72 14.13 16.84
C SER A 107 8.30 12.90 16.15
N SER A 108 7.51 11.83 16.00
CA SER A 108 7.87 10.65 15.21
C SER A 108 7.32 10.76 13.78
N PRO A 109 8.13 11.13 12.78
CA PRO A 109 7.70 11.17 11.38
C PRO A 109 7.25 9.78 10.89
N ARG A 110 7.83 8.70 11.44
CA ARG A 110 7.44 7.32 11.12
C ARG A 110 6.03 7.00 11.59
N LEU A 111 5.68 7.36 12.84
CA LEU A 111 4.34 7.18 13.37
C LEU A 111 3.32 8.03 12.60
N ALA A 112 3.68 9.28 12.26
CA ALA A 112 2.85 10.16 11.47
C ALA A 112 2.57 9.61 10.06
N ALA A 113 3.59 9.08 9.39
CA ALA A 113 3.44 8.43 8.09
C ALA A 113 2.59 7.17 8.19
N ALA A 114 2.80 6.36 9.23
CA ALA A 114 2.03 5.14 9.47
C ALA A 114 0.54 5.43 9.66
N LEU A 115 0.20 6.43 10.47
CA LEU A 115 -1.17 6.90 10.70
C LEU A 115 -1.79 7.50 9.44
N SER A 116 -1.05 8.34 8.72
CA SER A 116 -1.54 8.98 7.48
C SER A 116 -1.97 7.94 6.45
N ALA A 117 -1.09 6.98 6.15
CA ALA A 117 -1.41 5.94 5.17
C ALA A 117 -2.48 4.95 5.67
N THR A 118 -2.60 4.74 6.98
CA THR A 118 -3.69 3.92 7.54
C THR A 118 -5.04 4.63 7.34
N PHE A 119 -5.16 5.90 7.75
CA PHE A 119 -6.42 6.63 7.64
C PHE A 119 -6.82 6.90 6.19
N GLU A 120 -5.87 7.17 5.31
CA GLU A 120 -6.14 7.27 3.87
C GLU A 120 -6.68 5.96 3.30
N SER A 121 -6.08 4.81 3.66
CA SER A 121 -6.56 3.52 3.17
C SER A 121 -7.93 3.14 3.74
N LEU A 122 -8.26 3.56 4.97
CA LEU A 122 -9.54 3.27 5.60
C LEU A 122 -10.67 4.15 5.07
N ALA A 123 -10.37 5.38 4.65
CA ALA A 123 -11.34 6.31 4.08
C ALA A 123 -11.74 5.96 2.63
N LEU A 124 -11.13 4.95 2.01
CA LEU A 124 -11.55 4.48 0.69
C LEU A 124 -12.98 3.91 0.76
N PRO A 125 -13.88 4.29 -0.17
CA PRO A 125 -15.23 3.74 -0.23
C PRO A 125 -15.22 2.22 -0.34
N ASP A 126 -16.16 1.57 0.35
CA ASP A 126 -16.34 0.12 0.38
C ASP A 126 -15.06 -0.66 0.74
N SER A 127 -14.17 -0.05 1.54
CA SER A 127 -12.87 -0.62 1.90
C SER A 127 -12.98 -2.03 2.50
N LEU A 128 -13.99 -2.27 3.35
CA LEU A 128 -14.26 -3.55 4.01
C LEU A 128 -14.54 -4.72 3.05
N GLU A 129 -15.18 -4.45 1.93
CA GLU A 129 -15.61 -5.47 0.96
C GLU A 129 -14.52 -5.73 -0.11
N HIS A 130 -13.46 -4.93 -0.10
CA HIS A 130 -12.34 -5.08 -1.02
C HIS A 130 -11.53 -6.36 -0.71
N GLU A 131 -11.13 -7.09 -1.76
CA GLU A 131 -10.47 -8.41 -1.60
C GLU A 131 -9.14 -8.33 -0.83
N ALA A 132 -8.33 -7.31 -1.10
CA ALA A 132 -7.09 -7.04 -0.38
C ALA A 132 -7.27 -6.40 1.03
N PHE A 133 -8.50 -6.19 1.51
CA PHE A 133 -8.72 -5.55 2.81
C PHE A 133 -8.02 -6.28 3.97
N PRO A 134 -8.14 -7.61 4.14
CA PRO A 134 -7.50 -8.31 5.26
C PRO A 134 -5.98 -8.18 5.26
N ASP A 135 -5.35 -8.23 4.08
CA ASP A 135 -3.90 -8.06 3.95
C ASP A 135 -3.47 -6.64 4.30
N ARG A 136 -4.22 -5.63 3.82
CA ARG A 136 -3.96 -4.22 4.12
C ARG A 136 -4.10 -3.94 5.62
N VAL A 137 -5.18 -4.42 6.24
CA VAL A 137 -5.44 -4.24 7.67
C VAL A 137 -4.33 -4.86 8.52
N ARG A 138 -3.89 -6.09 8.20
CA ARG A 138 -2.76 -6.74 8.87
C ARG A 138 -1.46 -5.96 8.69
N HIS A 139 -1.18 -5.48 7.48
CA HIS A 139 -0.01 -4.66 7.19
C HIS A 139 0.00 -3.36 8.01
N PHE A 140 -1.12 -2.62 8.02
CA PHE A 140 -1.21 -1.36 8.78
C PHE A 140 -1.16 -1.58 10.28
N ALA A 141 -1.84 -2.60 10.80
CA ALA A 141 -1.78 -2.96 12.22
C ALA A 141 -0.32 -3.26 12.64
N GLY A 142 0.38 -4.13 11.92
CA GLY A 142 1.78 -4.46 12.22
C GLY A 142 2.72 -3.25 12.11
N ARG A 143 2.48 -2.35 11.17
CA ARG A 143 3.28 -1.11 11.05
C ARG A 143 3.01 -0.13 12.20
N LEU A 144 1.75 0.00 12.65
CA LEU A 144 1.38 0.84 13.79
C LEU A 144 1.93 0.27 15.10
N GLU A 145 1.82 -1.04 15.32
CA GLU A 145 2.39 -1.76 16.47
C GLU A 145 3.90 -1.50 16.59
N ARG A 146 4.65 -1.66 15.48
CA ARG A 146 6.09 -1.35 15.43
C ARG A 146 6.40 0.10 15.78
N CYS A 147 5.57 1.05 15.32
CA CYS A 147 5.75 2.47 15.65
C CYS A 147 5.36 2.81 17.10
N ALA A 148 4.49 2.01 17.72
CA ALA A 148 4.00 2.22 19.08
C ALA A 148 4.84 1.53 20.16
N ASP A 149 5.69 0.56 19.77
CA ASP A 149 6.58 -0.15 20.67
C ASP A 149 7.65 0.80 21.28
N PRO A 150 7.71 0.96 22.62
CA PRO A 150 8.73 1.79 23.27
C PRO A 150 10.15 1.27 23.05
N GLN A 151 10.31 -0.03 22.84
CA GLN A 151 11.60 -0.67 22.60
C GLN A 151 12.03 -0.60 21.13
N GLY A 152 11.10 -0.33 20.21
CA GLY A 152 11.39 -0.15 18.77
C GLY A 152 12.22 1.09 18.45
N ALA A 153 12.28 2.08 19.35
CA ALA A 153 13.20 3.22 19.23
C ALA A 153 14.66 2.87 19.57
N ALA A 154 14.92 1.66 20.11
CA ALA A 154 16.23 1.22 20.54
C ALA A 154 16.49 -0.28 20.27
N GLN A 155 15.84 -0.86 19.25
CA GLN A 155 16.33 -2.13 18.72
C GLN A 155 17.54 -1.78 17.87
N VAL A 156 18.73 -1.76 18.49
CA VAL A 156 20.00 -1.77 17.76
C VAL A 156 19.94 -2.97 16.84
N ARG A 157 19.65 -2.72 15.57
CA ARG A 157 19.59 -3.72 14.51
C ARG A 157 20.88 -4.50 14.58
N SER A 158 20.77 -5.82 14.67
CA SER A 158 21.94 -6.65 14.93
C SER A 158 22.93 -6.46 13.77
N PRO A 159 24.17 -6.02 14.02
CA PRO A 159 25.14 -5.79 12.95
C PRO A 159 25.56 -7.09 12.25
N VAL A 160 25.19 -8.25 12.82
CA VAL A 160 25.34 -9.55 12.17
C VAL A 160 24.21 -9.78 11.16
N LEU A 161 22.96 -9.42 11.52
CA LEU A 161 21.82 -9.53 10.60
C LEU A 161 21.97 -8.55 9.44
N ASP A 162 22.46 -7.34 9.68
CA ASP A 162 22.73 -6.36 8.62
C ASP A 162 23.79 -6.86 7.65
N ARG A 163 24.88 -7.45 8.15
CA ARG A 163 25.92 -8.05 7.30
C ARG A 163 25.42 -9.24 6.49
N LEU A 164 24.59 -10.10 7.09
CA LEU A 164 23.97 -11.22 6.38
C LEU A 164 23.03 -10.71 5.28
N PHE A 165 22.18 -9.74 5.62
CA PHE A 165 21.28 -9.11 4.66
C PHE A 165 22.05 -8.46 3.51
N VAL A 166 23.08 -7.65 3.79
CA VAL A 166 23.88 -6.98 2.75
C VAL A 166 24.55 -8.01 1.84
N GLY A 167 25.04 -9.12 2.38
CA GLY A 167 25.58 -10.22 1.57
C GLY A 167 24.53 -10.83 0.63
N GLU A 168 23.40 -11.26 1.18
CA GLU A 168 22.34 -11.93 0.39
C GLU A 168 21.64 -10.98 -0.60
N ALA A 169 21.46 -9.70 -0.21
CA ALA A 169 20.93 -8.67 -1.09
C ALA A 169 21.94 -8.30 -2.18
N GLY A 170 23.24 -8.31 -1.88
CA GLY A 170 24.32 -8.17 -2.85
C GLY A 170 24.26 -9.27 -3.92
N ASP A 171 24.17 -10.54 -3.51
CA ASP A 171 24.00 -11.68 -4.43
C ASP A 171 22.69 -11.57 -5.25
N GLY A 172 21.64 -10.98 -4.68
CA GLY A 172 20.41 -10.65 -5.38
C GLY A 172 20.61 -9.58 -6.47
N LEU A 173 21.32 -8.49 -6.15
CA LEU A 173 21.63 -7.41 -7.08
C LEU A 173 22.54 -7.88 -8.21
N GLU A 174 23.52 -8.73 -7.92
CA GLU A 174 24.38 -9.36 -8.94
C GLU A 174 23.55 -10.20 -9.91
N ARG A 175 22.67 -11.09 -9.41
CA ARG A 175 21.74 -11.86 -10.26
C ARG A 175 20.85 -10.95 -11.11
N LEU A 176 20.44 -9.81 -10.58
CA LEU A 176 19.62 -8.84 -11.31
C LEU A 176 20.39 -8.20 -12.46
N HIS A 177 21.65 -7.82 -12.23
CA HIS A 177 22.55 -7.30 -13.26
C HIS A 177 22.91 -8.33 -14.33
N GLU A 178 23.16 -9.58 -13.93
CA GLU A 178 23.39 -10.67 -14.86
C GLU A 178 22.18 -10.86 -15.78
N ALA A 179 20.97 -10.92 -15.22
CA ALA A 179 19.74 -11.07 -15.99
C ALA A 179 19.48 -9.88 -16.93
N LEU A 180 19.85 -8.66 -16.51
CA LEU A 180 19.77 -7.45 -17.35
C LEU A 180 20.79 -7.45 -18.50
N ALA A 181 21.95 -8.11 -18.33
CA ALA A 181 23.02 -8.14 -19.31
C ALA A 181 22.80 -9.17 -20.43
N VAL A 182 21.89 -10.13 -20.25
CA VAL A 182 21.48 -11.08 -21.30
C VAL A 182 20.69 -10.35 -22.40
N LEU A 183 20.81 -10.83 -23.66
CA LEU A 183 20.08 -10.29 -24.80
C LEU A 183 19.19 -11.39 -25.44
N PRO A 184 17.85 -11.26 -25.38
CA PRO A 184 17.09 -10.21 -24.70
C PRO A 184 17.18 -10.33 -23.17
N ALA A 185 16.92 -9.24 -22.45
CA ALA A 185 17.01 -9.22 -20.98
C ALA A 185 16.11 -10.28 -20.34
N ASP A 186 16.62 -11.02 -19.35
CA ASP A 186 15.85 -12.02 -18.63
C ASP A 186 14.95 -11.38 -17.56
N VAL A 187 13.80 -10.87 -18.02
CA VAL A 187 12.80 -10.23 -17.15
C VAL A 187 12.32 -11.15 -16.02
N TYR A 188 12.24 -12.46 -16.28
CA TYR A 188 11.77 -13.40 -15.27
C TYR A 188 12.82 -13.58 -14.16
N GLY A 189 14.10 -13.72 -14.53
CA GLY A 189 15.22 -13.75 -13.60
C GLY A 189 15.32 -12.47 -12.76
N MET A 190 15.17 -11.30 -13.39
CA MET A 190 15.15 -10.00 -12.69
C MET A 190 14.01 -9.92 -11.68
N ARG A 191 12.81 -10.37 -12.04
CA ARG A 191 11.64 -10.37 -11.15
C ARG A 191 11.89 -11.25 -9.93
N LEU A 192 12.42 -12.45 -10.11
CA LEU A 192 12.72 -13.37 -9.01
C LEU A 192 13.78 -12.78 -8.06
N ALA A 193 14.84 -12.17 -8.60
CA ALA A 193 15.85 -11.50 -7.79
C ALA A 193 15.25 -10.35 -6.95
N ALA A 194 14.36 -9.55 -7.54
CA ALA A 194 13.66 -8.48 -6.84
C ALA A 194 12.70 -9.01 -5.75
N GLU A 195 11.95 -10.09 -6.02
CA GLU A 195 11.08 -10.74 -5.03
C GLU A 195 11.88 -11.34 -3.86
N ASP A 196 13.04 -11.94 -4.14
CA ASP A 196 13.95 -12.45 -3.12
C ASP A 196 14.44 -11.32 -2.20
N ILE A 197 14.91 -10.20 -2.77
CA ILE A 197 15.37 -9.05 -1.97
C ILE A 197 14.23 -8.48 -1.12
N ALA A 198 13.01 -8.36 -1.68
CA ALA A 198 11.84 -7.90 -0.92
C ALA A 198 11.52 -8.82 0.26
N ARG A 199 11.57 -10.14 0.04
CA ARG A 199 11.34 -11.17 1.07
C ARG A 199 12.41 -11.15 2.16
N LEU A 200 13.66 -10.83 1.82
CA LEU A 200 14.75 -10.69 2.80
C LEU A 200 14.63 -9.40 3.63
N ALA A 201 14.13 -8.33 3.03
CA ALA A 201 13.94 -7.04 3.68
C ALA A 201 12.79 -7.04 4.70
N GLU A 202 11.74 -7.82 4.45
CA GLU A 202 10.52 -7.88 5.28
C GLU A 202 10.79 -8.22 6.76
N PRO A 203 11.49 -9.33 7.13
CA PRO A 203 11.72 -9.68 8.53
C PRO A 203 12.69 -8.74 9.26
N LEU A 204 13.42 -7.89 8.54
CA LEU A 204 14.39 -6.95 9.09
C LEU A 204 13.85 -5.52 9.16
N ASP A 205 12.56 -5.33 8.85
CA ASP A 205 11.89 -4.04 8.82
C ASP A 205 12.59 -3.00 7.93
N LEU A 206 13.27 -3.46 6.87
CA LEU A 206 13.92 -2.62 5.86
C LEU A 206 12.87 -2.17 4.84
N ASP A 207 11.84 -1.48 5.34
CA ASP A 207 10.61 -1.15 4.60
C ASP A 207 10.92 -0.43 3.27
N ASP A 208 11.88 0.51 3.25
CA ASP A 208 12.27 1.26 2.04
C ASP A 208 12.81 0.34 0.94
N ILE A 209 13.70 -0.59 1.29
CA ILE A 209 14.25 -1.59 0.36
C ILE A 209 13.12 -2.51 -0.11
N GLY A 210 12.28 -2.99 0.81
CA GLY A 210 11.14 -3.85 0.49
C GLY A 210 10.16 -3.21 -0.49
N ILE A 211 9.88 -1.91 -0.34
CA ILE A 211 9.02 -1.14 -1.24
C ILE A 211 9.64 -1.04 -2.64
N VAL A 212 10.92 -0.64 -2.73
CA VAL A 212 11.61 -0.49 -4.02
C VAL A 212 11.70 -1.83 -4.76
N ALA A 213 12.09 -2.89 -4.06
CA ALA A 213 12.20 -4.24 -4.62
C ALA A 213 10.83 -4.79 -5.07
N THR A 214 9.78 -4.59 -4.28
CA THR A 214 8.41 -4.99 -4.66
C THR A 214 7.90 -4.20 -5.87
N HIS A 215 8.20 -2.90 -5.94
CA HIS A 215 7.83 -2.08 -7.09
C HIS A 215 8.52 -2.55 -8.37
N LEU A 216 9.82 -2.86 -8.29
CA LEU A 216 10.58 -3.44 -9.39
C LEU A 216 9.98 -4.77 -9.86
N ALA A 217 9.69 -5.70 -8.94
CA ALA A 217 9.05 -6.97 -9.26
C ALA A 217 7.70 -6.80 -9.97
N ARG A 218 6.86 -5.86 -9.51
CA ARG A 218 5.56 -5.55 -10.15
C ARG A 218 5.74 -5.01 -11.57
N LEU A 219 6.70 -4.12 -11.79
CA LEU A 219 6.95 -3.54 -13.10
C LEU A 219 7.39 -4.60 -14.13
N LEU A 220 8.13 -5.60 -13.66
CA LEU A 220 8.60 -6.76 -14.41
C LEU A 220 7.56 -7.88 -14.55
N THR A 221 6.42 -7.79 -13.85
CA THR A 221 5.37 -8.81 -13.91
C THR A 221 4.53 -8.60 -15.19
N PRO A 222 4.44 -9.61 -16.08
CA PRO A 222 3.63 -9.52 -17.29
C PRO A 222 2.15 -9.50 -16.94
N LYS A 223 1.39 -8.64 -17.62
CA LYS A 223 -0.08 -8.68 -17.57
C LYS A 223 -0.59 -9.81 -18.48
N PRO A 224 -1.81 -10.34 -18.24
CA PRO A 224 -2.39 -11.36 -19.11
C PRO A 224 -2.42 -10.92 -20.58
N GLY A 225 -1.74 -11.67 -21.45
CA GLY A 225 -1.63 -11.37 -22.88
C GLY A 225 -0.54 -10.38 -23.27
N GLU A 226 0.28 -9.90 -22.33
CA GLU A 226 1.40 -8.97 -22.58
C GLU A 226 2.74 -9.67 -22.31
N HIS A 227 3.75 -9.41 -23.13
CA HIS A 227 5.14 -9.72 -22.83
C HIS A 227 5.85 -8.44 -22.39
N VAL A 228 6.61 -8.51 -21.30
CA VAL A 228 7.42 -7.38 -20.85
C VAL A 228 8.68 -7.34 -21.70
N ASP A 229 8.71 -6.41 -22.65
CA ASP A 229 9.89 -6.14 -23.48
C ASP A 229 10.64 -4.92 -22.93
N LEU A 230 11.88 -5.12 -22.49
CA LEU A 230 12.78 -4.06 -22.01
C LEU A 230 13.74 -3.58 -23.10
N ASP A 231 13.90 -4.32 -24.20
CA ASP A 231 14.79 -3.97 -25.30
C ASP A 231 14.06 -3.11 -26.34
N GLY A 232 12.76 -3.32 -26.51
CA GLY A 232 11.89 -2.51 -27.38
C GLY A 232 11.20 -1.32 -26.69
N ASN A 233 11.33 -1.16 -25.37
CA ASN A 233 10.66 -0.10 -24.60
C ASN A 233 11.64 0.70 -23.72
N GLU A 234 12.22 1.75 -24.29
CA GLU A 234 13.23 2.60 -23.61
C GLU A 234 12.71 3.24 -22.31
N THR A 235 11.44 3.67 -22.27
CA THR A 235 10.86 4.27 -21.06
C THR A 235 10.77 3.27 -19.92
N ARG A 236 10.31 2.04 -20.21
CA ARG A 236 10.23 0.97 -19.22
C ARG A 236 11.63 0.54 -18.77
N ARG A 237 12.58 0.44 -19.70
CA ARG A 237 13.99 0.16 -19.39
C ARG A 237 14.60 1.21 -18.47
N ALA A 238 14.39 2.49 -18.74
CA ALA A 238 14.87 3.57 -17.89
C ALA A 238 14.26 3.53 -16.48
N ALA A 239 12.96 3.23 -16.35
CA ALA A 239 12.30 3.07 -15.05
C ALA A 239 12.85 1.89 -14.25
N VAL A 240 13.12 0.75 -14.91
CA VAL A 240 13.78 -0.41 -14.30
C VAL A 240 15.17 -0.04 -13.78
N LEU A 241 16.00 0.59 -14.62
CA LEU A 241 17.36 0.99 -14.25
C LEU A 241 17.37 1.96 -13.05
N ALA A 242 16.42 2.90 -13.01
CA ALA A 242 16.29 3.84 -11.90
C ALA A 242 15.95 3.12 -10.58
N LEU A 243 15.04 2.14 -10.61
CA LEU A 243 14.68 1.35 -9.43
C LEU A 243 15.85 0.45 -8.96
N VAL A 244 16.61 -0.11 -9.90
CA VAL A 244 17.82 -0.88 -9.56
C VAL A 244 18.84 0.00 -8.85
N ALA A 245 19.15 1.18 -9.40
CA ALA A 245 20.08 2.11 -8.78
C ALA A 245 19.64 2.57 -7.38
N GLU A 246 18.34 2.81 -7.18
CA GLU A 246 17.81 3.17 -5.86
C GLU A 246 17.89 1.99 -4.87
N LEU A 247 17.72 0.76 -5.35
CA LEU A 247 17.86 -0.44 -4.54
C LEU A 247 19.32 -0.64 -4.09
N GLU A 248 20.28 -0.48 -5.00
CA GLU A 248 21.72 -0.55 -4.70
C GLU A 248 22.12 0.49 -3.65
N LYS A 249 21.69 1.74 -3.84
CA LYS A 249 21.95 2.83 -2.90
C LYS A 249 21.37 2.51 -1.52
N SER A 250 20.15 2.00 -1.47
CA SER A 250 19.48 1.67 -0.21
C SER A 250 20.18 0.51 0.52
N VAL A 251 20.65 -0.51 -0.21
CA VAL A 251 21.45 -1.60 0.35
C VAL A 251 22.82 -1.09 0.85
N ALA A 252 23.47 -0.19 0.13
CA ALA A 252 24.74 0.41 0.54
C ALA A 252 24.63 1.19 1.87
N VAL A 253 23.53 1.91 2.08
CA VAL A 253 23.26 2.61 3.35
C VAL A 253 23.17 1.64 4.53
N VAL A 254 22.63 0.43 4.32
CA VAL A 254 22.60 -0.62 5.37
C VAL A 254 23.99 -1.18 5.65
N ALA A 255 24.88 -1.20 4.65
CA ALA A 255 26.26 -1.66 4.82
C ALA A 255 27.16 -0.68 5.61
N GLU A 256 26.80 0.61 5.63
CA GLU A 256 27.55 1.67 6.33
C GLU A 256 27.14 1.86 7.80
N GLY A 257 25.98 1.32 8.21
CA GLY A 257 25.43 1.42 9.57
C GLY A 257 25.87 0.29 10.50
#